data_AF-A0A7Y3GRZ2-F1
#
_entry.id   AF-A0A7Y3GRZ2-F1
#
_cell.length_a   1.000
_cell.length_b   1.000
_cell.length_c   1.000
_cell.angle_alpha   90.00
_cell.angle_beta   90.00
_cell.angle_gamma   90.00
#
_symmetry.space_group_name_H-M   'P 1'
#
loop_
_entity.id
_entity.type
_entity.pdbx_description
1 polymer ?
#
loop_
_entity_poly.entity_id
_entity_poly.type
_entity_poly.pdbx_seq_one_letter_code
_entity_poly.pdbx_strand_id
1 'polypeptide(L)'
;MKLKFSLLLIISVTVVYAQDLKIPIDTAYVTTHTVNIKGQQVNYRAETGFQPAWNDEGKLTASLYYTYYNRTNDKKGNQRPLVFSFNGGPGSASVWMHIAYTGPKVLNIDDEGYPVQPYG
;
A
#
# COMPACT_ATOMS: atom_id res chain seq x y z
N MET A 1 31.31 9.02 -48.24
CA MET A 1 30.86 7.93 -47.32
C MET A 1 30.61 8.40 -45.89
N LYS A 2 31.46 9.25 -45.27
CA LYS A 2 31.31 9.69 -43.87
C LYS A 2 30.00 10.47 -43.57
N LEU A 3 29.50 11.26 -44.53
CA LEU A 3 28.28 12.06 -44.37
C LEU A 3 26.99 11.20 -44.35
N LYS A 4 26.94 10.14 -45.18
CA LYS A 4 25.80 9.20 -45.20
C LYS A 4 25.75 8.33 -43.93
N PHE A 5 26.91 7.99 -43.38
CA PHE A 5 27.02 7.25 -42.12
C PHE A 5 26.59 8.10 -40.91
N SER A 6 26.90 9.41 -40.93
CA SER A 6 26.47 10.35 -39.89
C SER A 6 24.96 10.58 -39.91
N LEU A 7 24.33 10.59 -41.09
CA LEU A 7 22.87 10.71 -41.23
C LEU A 7 22.12 9.48 -40.70
N LEU A 8 22.70 8.29 -40.87
CA LEU A 8 22.14 7.03 -40.37
C LEU A 8 22.16 6.97 -38.83
N LEU A 9 23.18 7.55 -38.20
CA LEU A 9 23.34 7.61 -36.74
C LEU A 9 22.32 8.57 -36.09
N ILE A 10 21.88 9.61 -36.79
CA ILE A 10 20.86 10.57 -36.31
C ILE A 10 19.44 9.96 -36.36
N ILE A 11 19.22 8.96 -37.20
CA ILE A 11 17.91 8.27 -37.30
C ILE A 11 17.74 7.19 -36.22
N SER A 12 18.82 6.79 -35.52
CA SER A 12 18.73 5.81 -34.43
C SER A 12 18.36 6.42 -33.07
N VAL A 13 17.76 7.62 -33.03
CA VAL A 13 17.15 8.13 -31.79
C VAL A 13 15.95 7.25 -31.48
N THR A 14 16.19 6.20 -30.71
CA THR A 14 15.17 5.37 -30.11
C THR A 14 14.29 6.29 -29.26
N VAL A 15 13.01 6.38 -29.63
CA VAL A 15 12.00 7.02 -28.79
C VAL A 15 11.86 6.16 -27.53
N VAL A 16 12.51 6.60 -26.46
CA VAL A 16 12.36 5.98 -25.14
C VAL A 16 11.02 6.48 -24.61
N TYR A 17 10.01 5.62 -24.63
CA TYR A 17 8.77 5.87 -23.91
C TYR A 17 9.03 5.62 -22.42
N ALA A 18 8.86 6.65 -21.60
CA ALA A 18 8.76 6.46 -20.16
C ALA A 18 7.54 5.56 -19.87
N GLN A 19 7.65 4.72 -18.83
CA GLN A 19 6.53 3.89 -18.40
C GLN A 19 5.40 4.81 -17.92
N ASP A 20 4.25 4.75 -18.59
CA ASP A 20 3.02 5.37 -18.10
C ASP A 20 2.46 4.48 -16.98
N LEU A 21 2.84 4.76 -15.73
CA LEU A 21 2.33 4.04 -14.57
C LEU A 21 0.86 4.41 -14.36
N LYS A 22 -0.03 3.60 -14.93
CA LYS A 22 -1.46 3.68 -14.66
C LYS A 22 -1.76 3.07 -13.30
N ILE A 23 -1.88 3.93 -12.30
CA ILE A 23 -2.33 3.53 -10.97
C ILE A 23 -3.84 3.28 -11.02
N PRO A 24 -4.35 2.16 -10.47
CA PRO A 24 -5.78 1.95 -10.31
C PRO A 24 -6.40 3.10 -9.52
N ILE A 25 -7.55 3.59 -9.95
CA ILE A 25 -8.25 4.69 -9.28
C ILE A 25 -9.11 4.21 -8.11
N ASP A 26 -9.65 2.99 -8.23
CA ASP A 26 -10.54 2.38 -7.25
C ASP A 26 -10.36 0.86 -7.32
N THR A 27 -9.89 0.27 -6.22
CA THR A 27 -9.82 -1.18 -6.06
C THR A 27 -10.02 -1.55 -4.59
N ALA A 28 -10.56 -2.73 -4.33
CA ALA A 28 -10.62 -3.31 -3.00
C ALA A 28 -10.35 -4.82 -3.05
N TYR A 29 -9.33 -5.27 -2.31
CA TYR A 29 -8.98 -6.67 -2.14
C TYR A 29 -9.17 -7.05 -0.68
N VAL A 30 -10.06 -8.01 -0.43
CA VAL A 30 -10.47 -8.39 0.92
C VAL A 30 -10.01 -9.81 1.22
N THR A 31 -9.40 -9.98 2.38
CA THR A 31 -9.03 -11.28 2.96
C THR A 31 -9.56 -11.38 4.39
N THR A 32 -9.72 -12.60 4.90
CA THR A 32 -10.19 -12.85 6.28
C THR A 32 -9.13 -13.63 7.04
N HIS A 33 -8.86 -13.22 8.28
CA HIS A 33 -7.78 -13.73 9.10
C HIS A 33 -8.19 -13.81 10.57
N THR A 34 -7.35 -14.48 11.36
CA THR A 34 -7.48 -14.56 12.81
C THR A 34 -6.12 -14.33 13.46
N VAL A 35 -6.11 -13.66 14.62
CA VAL A 35 -4.91 -13.45 15.45
C VAL A 35 -5.26 -13.57 16.93
N ASN A 36 -4.29 -13.94 17.77
CA ASN A 36 -4.44 -13.89 19.23
C ASN A 36 -3.76 -12.63 19.78
N ILE A 37 -4.53 -11.72 20.37
CA ILE A 37 -4.03 -10.48 20.98
C ILE A 37 -4.34 -10.52 22.47
N LYS A 38 -3.30 -10.46 23.32
CA LYS A 38 -3.44 -10.51 24.79
C LYS A 38 -4.32 -11.68 25.28
N GLY A 39 -4.12 -12.86 24.69
CA GLY A 39 -4.87 -14.08 25.03
C GLY A 39 -6.30 -14.14 24.48
N GLN A 40 -6.75 -13.15 23.70
CA GLN A 40 -8.07 -13.16 23.07
C GLN A 40 -7.97 -13.39 21.57
N GLN A 41 -8.79 -14.31 21.05
CA GLN A 41 -8.93 -14.53 19.62
C GLN A 41 -9.69 -13.36 18.96
N VAL A 42 -9.07 -12.76 17.96
CA VAL A 42 -9.61 -11.66 17.15
C VAL A 42 -9.73 -12.13 15.71
N ASN A 43 -10.97 -12.23 15.22
CA ASN A 43 -11.25 -12.46 13.81
C ASN A 43 -11.38 -11.11 13.13
N TYR A 44 -10.78 -10.96 11.96
CA TYR A 44 -10.81 -9.70 11.24
C TYR A 44 -10.80 -9.89 9.72
N ARG A 45 -11.35 -8.91 9.01
CA ARG A 45 -11.13 -8.72 7.57
C ARG A 45 -10.00 -7.71 7.38
N ALA A 46 -9.11 -8.02 6.46
CA ALA A 46 -8.10 -7.10 5.96
C ALA A 46 -8.48 -6.71 4.53
N GLU A 47 -8.60 -5.41 4.29
CA GLU A 47 -8.92 -4.84 3.00
C GLU A 47 -7.78 -3.92 2.57
N THR A 48 -7.38 -4.00 1.31
CA THR A 48 -6.38 -3.11 0.74
C THR A 48 -6.74 -2.72 -0.68
N GLY A 49 -6.33 -1.54 -1.10
CA GLY A 49 -6.53 -1.10 -2.45
C GLY A 49 -6.33 0.39 -2.61
N PHE A 50 -6.90 0.94 -3.66
CA PHE A 50 -6.81 2.33 -4.05
C PHE A 50 -8.17 2.99 -3.87
N GLN A 51 -8.18 4.21 -3.35
CA GLN A 51 -9.37 5.04 -3.20
C GLN A 51 -9.15 6.37 -3.92
N PRO A 52 -10.09 6.85 -4.74
CA PRO A 52 -9.93 8.11 -5.44
C PRO A 52 -10.03 9.30 -4.47
N ALA A 53 -9.32 10.39 -4.77
CA ALA A 53 -9.42 11.66 -4.07
C ALA A 53 -9.87 12.75 -5.07
N TRP A 54 -10.98 13.42 -4.76
CA TRP A 54 -11.61 14.41 -5.63
C TRP A 54 -11.44 15.82 -5.07
N ASN A 55 -11.39 16.83 -5.94
CA ASN A 55 -11.52 18.23 -5.54
C ASN A 55 -12.99 18.66 -5.44
N ASP A 56 -13.22 19.91 -5.04
CA ASP A 56 -14.56 20.49 -4.87
C ASP A 56 -15.37 20.57 -6.18
N GLU A 57 -14.70 20.48 -7.33
CA GLU A 57 -15.30 20.45 -8.67
C GLU A 57 -15.64 19.03 -9.14
N GLY A 58 -15.37 18.00 -8.32
CA GLY A 58 -15.59 16.59 -8.65
C GLY A 58 -14.50 15.98 -9.56
N LYS A 59 -13.41 16.70 -9.82
CA LYS A 59 -12.28 16.20 -10.61
C LYS A 59 -11.35 15.34 -9.75
N LEU A 60 -10.94 14.19 -10.27
CA LEU A 60 -9.94 13.33 -9.64
C LEU A 60 -8.59 14.04 -9.54
N THR A 61 -7.99 14.05 -8.35
CA THR A 61 -6.71 14.70 -8.05
C THR A 61 -5.62 13.72 -7.64
N ALA A 62 -5.98 12.61 -6.99
CA ALA A 62 -5.04 11.57 -6.58
C ALA A 62 -5.74 10.21 -6.42
N SER A 63 -4.94 9.15 -6.33
CA SER A 63 -5.37 7.82 -5.90
C SER A 63 -4.60 7.46 -4.62
N LEU A 64 -5.33 7.16 -3.54
CA LEU A 64 -4.80 6.85 -2.22
C LEU A 64 -4.75 5.34 -2.02
N TYR A 65 -3.56 4.79 -1.81
CA TYR A 65 -3.43 3.41 -1.37
C TYR A 65 -3.72 3.28 0.13
N TYR A 66 -4.47 2.25 0.54
CA TYR A 66 -4.81 2.01 1.94
C TYR A 66 -4.72 0.54 2.35
N THR A 67 -4.63 0.32 3.66
CA THR A 67 -4.86 -0.95 4.32
C THR A 67 -5.82 -0.73 5.49
N TYR A 68 -6.94 -1.46 5.49
CA TYR A 68 -8.01 -1.35 6.46
C TYR A 68 -8.23 -2.68 7.18
N TYR A 69 -8.35 -2.62 8.51
CA TYR A 69 -8.61 -3.78 9.35
C TYR A 69 -9.93 -3.63 10.07
N ASN A 70 -10.83 -4.58 9.84
CA ASN A 70 -12.14 -4.61 10.48
C ASN A 70 -12.30 -5.87 11.33
N ARG A 71 -12.43 -5.72 12.65
CA ARG A 71 -12.72 -6.85 13.55
C ARG A 71 -14.15 -7.35 13.32
N THR A 72 -14.32 -8.65 13.09
CA THR A 72 -15.61 -9.24 12.72
C THR A 72 -16.28 -10.03 13.85
N ASN A 73 -15.57 -10.30 14.96
CA ASN A 73 -16.10 -11.05 16.10
C ASN A 73 -16.28 -10.18 17.36
N ASP A 74 -16.52 -8.87 17.22
CA ASP A 74 -16.80 -8.01 18.37
C ASP A 74 -18.25 -8.18 18.84
N LYS A 75 -18.41 -8.42 20.15
CA LYS A 75 -19.72 -8.54 20.81
C LYS A 75 -20.35 -7.17 21.11
N LYS A 76 -19.57 -6.09 21.06
CA LYS A 76 -20.03 -4.71 21.34
C LYS A 76 -20.65 -3.99 20.13
N GLY A 77 -20.77 -4.65 18.97
CA GLY A 77 -21.28 -4.04 17.74
C GLY A 77 -20.41 -2.90 17.21
N ASN A 78 -20.94 -2.08 16.29
CA ASN A 78 -20.26 -0.97 15.59
C ASN A 78 -19.92 0.25 16.49
N GLN A 79 -19.74 0.07 17.80
CA GLN A 79 -19.39 1.15 18.73
C GLN A 79 -17.88 1.44 18.81
N ARG A 80 -17.05 0.69 18.10
CA ARG A 80 -15.61 0.93 18.06
C ARG A 80 -15.30 2.21 17.27
N PRO A 81 -14.42 3.09 17.77
CA PRO A 81 -13.99 4.24 16.98
C PRO A 81 -13.19 3.78 15.75
N LEU A 82 -13.31 4.53 14.66
CA LEU A 82 -12.42 4.41 13.52
C LEU A 82 -11.09 5.09 13.86
N VAL A 83 -10.00 4.35 13.71
CA VAL A 83 -8.64 4.87 13.95
C VAL A 83 -7.94 4.99 12.61
N PHE A 84 -7.44 6.18 12.32
CA PHE A 84 -6.55 6.42 11.19
C PHE A 84 -5.11 6.44 11.69
N SER A 85 -4.23 5.71 11.02
CA SER A 85 -2.82 5.60 11.37
C SER A 85 -1.97 6.01 10.18
N PHE A 86 -1.21 7.09 10.34
CA PHE A 86 -0.38 7.68 9.29
C PHE A 86 1.07 7.66 9.73
N ASN A 87 1.97 7.39 8.79
CA ASN A 87 3.38 7.63 9.04
C ASN A 87 3.74 9.12 8.86
N GLY A 88 4.84 9.54 9.49
CA GLY A 88 5.30 10.93 9.49
C GLY A 88 6.35 11.27 8.41
N GLY A 89 7.19 12.26 8.72
CA GLY A 89 8.24 12.76 7.82
C GLY A 89 7.74 13.90 6.94
N PRO A 90 8.16 13.93 5.68
CA PRO A 90 7.19 13.93 4.59
C PRO A 90 7.53 12.86 3.56
N GLY A 91 6.51 12.28 2.92
CA GLY A 91 6.68 11.28 1.86
C GLY A 91 7.00 9.85 2.33
N SER A 92 7.07 9.59 3.64
CA SER A 92 7.24 8.23 4.15
C SER A 92 5.92 7.45 4.09
N ALA A 93 5.96 6.24 3.55
CA ALA A 93 4.77 5.41 3.41
C ALA A 93 4.22 4.96 4.77
N SER A 94 2.89 4.83 4.86
CA SER A 94 2.19 4.21 6.01
C SER A 94 2.45 2.71 6.14
N VAL A 95 3.33 2.12 5.32
CA VAL A 95 3.74 0.71 5.43
C VAL A 95 4.25 0.36 6.83
N TRP A 96 4.94 1.29 7.49
CA TRP A 96 5.44 1.09 8.86
C TRP A 96 4.31 0.96 9.88
N MET A 97 3.21 1.67 9.67
CA MET A 97 2.02 1.54 10.52
C MET A 97 1.34 0.20 10.33
N HIS A 98 1.47 -0.39 9.13
CA HIS A 98 0.93 -1.70 8.78
C HIS A 98 1.79 -2.86 9.32
N ILE A 99 3.12 -2.83 9.19
CA ILE A 99 3.98 -4.00 9.49
C ILE A 99 4.70 -3.94 10.85
N ALA A 100 4.79 -2.76 11.47
CA ALA A 100 5.62 -2.56 12.66
C ALA A 100 4.88 -1.95 13.86
N TYR A 101 3.80 -1.19 13.65
CA TYR A 101 3.19 -0.42 14.74
C TYR A 101 1.72 -0.76 15.04
N THR A 102 0.79 -0.38 14.17
CA THR A 102 -0.66 -0.47 14.44
C THR A 102 -1.36 -1.65 13.75
N GLY A 103 -0.63 -2.42 12.94
CA GLY A 103 -1.16 -3.62 12.29
C GLY A 103 -1.42 -4.77 13.28
N PRO A 104 -2.28 -5.75 12.93
CA PRO A 104 -2.57 -6.91 13.76
C PRO A 104 -1.44 -7.95 13.78
N LYS A 105 -0.44 -7.80 12.91
CA LYS A 105 0.75 -8.65 12.81
C LYS A 105 2.00 -7.79 12.80
N VAL A 106 3.06 -8.32 13.37
CA VAL A 106 4.39 -7.69 13.39
C VAL A 106 5.35 -8.63 12.68
N LEU A 107 6.34 -8.07 11.99
CA LEU A 107 7.39 -8.86 11.37
C LEU A 107 8.20 -9.63 12.42
N ASN A 108 8.46 -10.90 12.15
CA ASN A 108 9.50 -11.64 12.84
C ASN A 108 10.86 -11.17 12.29
N ILE A 109 11.70 -10.65 13.18
CA ILE A 109 13.04 -10.13 12.85
C ILE A 109 14.09 -10.80 13.74
N ASP A 110 15.31 -10.97 13.21
CA ASP A 110 16.48 -11.38 14.01
C ASP A 110 17.09 -10.20 14.80
N ASP A 111 18.14 -10.48 15.55
CA ASP A 111 18.81 -9.50 16.42
C ASP A 111 19.46 -8.35 15.60
N GLU A 112 19.77 -8.61 14.33
CA GLU A 112 20.28 -7.65 13.36
C GLU A 112 19.18 -6.88 12.61
N GLY A 113 17.91 -7.28 12.75
CA GLY A 113 16.75 -6.62 12.16
C GLY A 113 16.32 -7.15 10.78
N TYR A 114 16.85 -8.28 10.32
CA TYR A 114 16.42 -8.91 9.07
C TYR A 114 15.13 -9.72 9.27
N PRO A 115 14.20 -9.69 8.29
CA PRO A 115 12.97 -10.46 8.36
C PRO A 115 13.24 -11.96 8.22
N VAL A 116 12.68 -12.77 9.13
CA VAL A 116 12.83 -14.23 9.15
C VAL A 116 11.50 -14.94 8.85
N GLN A 117 11.56 -16.10 8.21
CA GLN A 117 10.35 -16.88 7.91
C GLN A 117 9.92 -17.78 9.08
N PRO A 118 8.60 -18.01 9.28
CA PRO A 118 7.51 -17.27 8.63
C PRO A 118 7.51 -15.81 9.10
N TYR A 119 7.26 -14.87 8.19
CA TYR A 119 7.42 -13.43 8.46
C TYR A 119 6.47 -12.86 9.53
N GLY A 120 5.48 -13.62 9.99
CA GLY A 120 4.49 -13.23 11.03
C GLY A 120 3.07 -13.72 10.73
#